data_AF-A0A9D3XXB9-F1
#
_entry.id   AF-A0A9D3XXB9-F1
#
_cell.length_a   1.000
_cell.length_b   1.000
_cell.length_c   1.000
_cell.angle_alpha   90.00
_cell.angle_beta   90.00
_cell.angle_gamma   90.00
#
_symmetry.space_group_name_H-M   'P 1'
#
loop_
_entity.id
_entity.type
_entity.pdbx_description
1 polymer ?
#
loop_
_entity_poly.entity_id
_entity_poly.type
_entity_poly.pdbx_seq_one_letter_code
_entity_poly.pdbx_strand_id
1 'polypeptide(L)'
;MPKSKKRGSNHQRGAGGQHRNVQPFSDEDASIETMSHCSGFSDPASFTEEGPEVDEEATQEDFEYKLKGFIDLTLDKSAKTRQAALEGLKNALTSKILYEFILERRMTLTDSIERCIKKGKSDEQSAAARLACLLCVQLGSGIESEEILKTLGPVLKKIICDGTASIQARQACATCLGVCCFIVTDDITELYSTMECLENIFTKSYQRETHTNGISSTHNTVLHISALLAWTLLLTICPVSEVKKKLEMHLHKLPNLLSCDDVNMRIAAGETLALLFELARETEADFFYEDMELLTQKLRALATDGNKHRAKVDKRKQRSVFRDVLRAVEERDFPTETVKFGPERMYIDCWVKKQTYDTFKEILGSGMQYHLQSNEFLRNVFELGPPVMLDAATLKTMKISRFERHLYNSAAFKARTKARSKCRDKRTDEWHPQVLGTMESSSLEIDLLDTNEEGKLYVVDSLNNLNKLHLCSDGSQHLLTAQEEENTGGLMTWSSISCQHLFFVTLIIILIVSLALVSFVVFLTIHTGNKMDEVTSRLAFERKNTEDLKNINNIILKHLNQSGIMEKEENLFTGQTPSTPYLRNYLFPRSKLDTTVQ
;
A
#
# COMPACT_ATOMS: atom_id res chain seq x y z
N MET A 1 -32.21 -47.69 35.85
CA MET A 1 -32.85 -46.78 36.83
C MET A 1 -32.03 -45.50 36.97
N PRO A 2 -32.69 -44.33 37.10
CA PRO A 2 -32.11 -42.97 37.04
C PRO A 2 -32.03 -42.31 38.43
N LYS A 3 -31.34 -41.15 38.56
CA LYS A 3 -31.55 -40.08 39.58
C LYS A 3 -31.04 -38.74 39.00
N SER A 4 -31.89 -37.75 38.65
CA SER A 4 -32.45 -36.64 39.48
C SER A 4 -31.36 -35.67 40.00
N LYS A 5 -31.37 -34.33 39.92
CA LYS A 5 -32.36 -33.23 40.14
C LYS A 5 -31.59 -31.92 39.76
N LYS A 6 -32.11 -30.71 39.49
CA LYS A 6 -33.16 -29.92 40.16
C LYS A 6 -33.43 -28.64 39.33
N ARG A 7 -34.71 -28.28 39.18
CA ARG A 7 -35.22 -26.94 38.85
C ARG A 7 -35.53 -26.17 40.15
N GLY A 8 -35.47 -24.85 40.10
CA GLY A 8 -36.07 -23.93 41.06
C GLY A 8 -36.50 -22.65 40.34
N SER A 9 -37.73 -22.20 40.58
CA SER A 9 -38.46 -21.11 39.91
C SER A 9 -38.96 -20.07 40.93
N ASN A 10 -39.10 -18.81 40.51
CA ASN A 10 -40.20 -17.88 40.89
C ASN A 10 -40.07 -16.60 40.02
N HIS A 11 -40.97 -16.27 39.08
CA HIS A 11 -42.33 -15.68 39.15
C HIS A 11 -42.41 -14.22 39.65
N GLN A 12 -42.75 -13.28 38.74
CA GLN A 12 -43.94 -12.39 38.87
C GLN A 12 -44.26 -11.58 37.58
N ARG A 13 -45.49 -11.78 37.09
CA ARG A 13 -46.53 -10.86 36.51
C ARG A 13 -46.06 -9.60 35.75
N GLY A 14 -46.58 -9.20 34.59
CA GLY A 14 -47.73 -9.61 33.77
C GLY A 14 -48.23 -8.39 32.97
N ALA A 15 -48.56 -8.54 31.69
CA ALA A 15 -49.57 -7.77 30.92
C ALA A 15 -49.48 -8.20 29.44
N GLY A 16 -50.62 -8.61 28.88
CA GLY A 16 -50.72 -9.15 27.52
C GLY A 16 -50.96 -8.10 26.44
N GLY A 17 -50.60 -8.45 25.22
CA GLY A 17 -50.96 -7.76 23.98
C GLY A 17 -50.72 -8.69 22.79
N GLN A 18 -51.76 -8.96 22.02
CA GLN A 18 -51.81 -9.92 20.91
C GLN A 18 -50.81 -9.59 19.80
N HIS A 19 -49.92 -10.52 19.44
CA HIS A 19 -49.18 -10.47 18.19
C HIS A 19 -49.99 -11.14 17.08
N ARG A 20 -50.48 -10.32 16.15
CA ARG A 20 -51.01 -10.75 14.85
C ARG A 20 -49.83 -11.24 13.99
N ASN A 21 -49.99 -12.45 13.48
CA ASN A 21 -49.03 -13.16 12.63
C ASN A 21 -48.83 -12.40 11.30
N VAL A 22 -47.62 -11.93 11.00
CA VAL A 22 -47.21 -11.45 9.68
C VAL A 22 -45.84 -12.07 9.36
N GLN A 23 -45.76 -12.70 8.19
CA GLN A 23 -44.60 -13.40 7.66
C GLN A 23 -43.35 -12.51 7.57
N PRO A 24 -42.13 -13.06 7.76
CA PRO A 24 -40.91 -12.30 7.51
C PRO A 24 -40.61 -12.30 6.01
N PHE A 25 -40.86 -11.19 5.33
CA PHE A 25 -40.35 -10.94 3.98
C PHE A 25 -38.93 -10.37 4.05
N SER A 26 -38.10 -10.90 3.15
CA SER A 26 -36.65 -10.71 3.01
C SER A 26 -36.29 -9.27 2.63
N ASP A 27 -35.54 -8.58 3.50
CA ASP A 27 -35.03 -7.22 3.28
C ASP A 27 -33.48 -7.25 3.18
N GLU A 28 -32.98 -8.04 2.23
CA GLU A 28 -31.54 -8.20 1.93
C GLU A 28 -31.18 -7.44 0.66
N ASP A 29 -31.36 -6.10 0.63
CA ASP A 29 -30.68 -5.25 -0.36
C ASP A 29 -30.80 -3.75 -0.01
N ALA A 30 -29.99 -3.28 0.95
CA ALA A 30 -29.63 -1.86 1.10
C ALA A 30 -28.62 -1.65 2.25
N SER A 31 -27.45 -2.29 2.17
CA SER A 31 -26.28 -1.82 2.93
C SER A 31 -25.05 -1.83 2.03
N ILE A 32 -24.86 -0.72 1.31
CA ILE A 32 -23.56 -0.34 0.79
C ILE A 32 -22.71 0.06 2.01
N GLU A 33 -22.15 -0.94 2.70
CA GLU A 33 -21.07 -0.76 3.65
C GLU A 33 -19.84 -0.37 2.84
N THR A 34 -19.62 0.92 2.63
CA THR A 34 -18.30 1.45 2.32
C THR A 34 -17.39 0.99 3.46
N MET A 35 -16.56 -0.02 3.22
CA MET A 35 -15.58 -0.52 4.19
C MET A 35 -14.53 0.57 4.42
N SER A 36 -14.87 1.54 5.26
CA SER A 36 -13.88 2.22 6.05
C SER A 36 -13.33 1.16 7.00
N HIS A 37 -12.22 0.52 6.63
CA HIS A 37 -11.36 -0.17 7.57
C HIS A 37 -10.80 0.88 8.55
N CYS A 38 -11.64 1.34 9.47
CA CYS A 38 -11.16 1.84 10.74
C CYS A 38 -10.49 0.63 11.38
N SER A 39 -9.16 0.60 11.35
CA SER A 39 -8.36 -0.20 12.26
C SER A 39 -8.79 0.15 13.69
N GLY A 40 -9.81 -0.55 14.19
CA GLY A 40 -10.11 -0.62 15.62
C GLY A 40 -9.01 -1.44 16.27
N PHE A 41 -8.50 -0.97 17.40
CA PHE A 41 -7.17 -1.21 17.98
C PHE A 41 -6.11 -0.32 17.29
N SER A 42 -5.65 0.80 17.85
CA SER A 42 -5.44 1.15 19.26
C SER A 42 -5.53 2.67 19.44
N ASP A 43 -6.46 3.17 20.26
CA ASP A 43 -6.18 4.42 20.99
C ASP A 43 -5.23 4.01 22.12
N PRO A 44 -3.95 4.43 22.15
CA PRO A 44 -3.23 4.38 23.41
C PRO A 44 -4.03 5.26 24.37
N ALA A 45 -4.52 4.66 25.45
CA ALA A 45 -5.10 5.39 26.57
C ALA A 45 -4.19 6.58 26.86
N SER A 46 -4.77 7.76 27.03
CA SER A 46 -4.08 8.99 27.38
C SER A 46 -3.01 8.71 28.43
N PHE A 47 -1.75 8.75 28.01
CA PHE A 47 -0.61 8.64 28.90
C PHE A 47 -0.67 9.89 29.79
N THR A 48 -1.10 9.73 31.04
CA THR A 48 -0.85 10.70 32.10
C THR A 48 0.62 10.55 32.46
N GLU A 49 1.45 11.35 31.80
CA GLU A 49 2.88 11.42 32.05
C GLU A 49 3.13 12.28 33.30
N GLU A 50 2.98 11.64 34.46
CA GLU A 50 3.68 12.02 35.69
C GLU A 50 4.36 10.75 36.20
N GLY A 51 5.43 10.35 35.51
CA GLY A 51 6.36 9.29 35.92
C GLY A 51 7.79 9.80 35.75
N PRO A 52 8.75 9.34 36.56
CA PRO A 52 10.14 9.82 36.50
C PRO A 52 10.72 9.56 35.11
N GLU A 53 11.49 10.54 34.59
CA GLU A 53 12.23 10.46 33.33
C GLU A 53 13.04 9.15 33.30
N VAL A 54 12.57 8.18 32.52
CA VAL A 54 13.30 6.94 32.28
C VAL A 54 14.33 7.27 31.21
N ASP A 55 15.60 6.98 31.49
CA ASP A 55 16.71 7.17 30.55
C ASP A 55 16.46 6.36 29.26
N GLU A 56 15.99 7.02 28.21
CA GLU A 56 15.57 6.41 26.95
C GLU A 56 16.74 5.64 26.29
N GLU A 57 17.97 6.12 26.45
CA GLU A 57 19.18 5.51 25.89
C GLU A 57 19.47 4.17 26.55
N ALA A 58 19.43 4.10 27.90
CA ALA A 58 19.60 2.84 28.63
C ALA A 58 18.52 1.80 28.27
N THR A 59 17.27 2.22 28.05
CA THR A 59 16.20 1.29 27.64
C THR A 59 16.38 0.73 26.24
N GLN A 60 17.00 1.50 25.34
CA GLN A 60 17.30 1.07 23.99
C GLN A 60 18.49 0.08 23.97
N GLU A 61 19.52 0.33 24.78
CA GLU A 61 20.66 -0.60 24.94
C GLU A 61 20.22 -1.95 25.51
N ASP A 62 19.40 -1.96 26.56
CA ASP A 62 18.84 -3.18 27.16
C ASP A 62 18.01 -3.98 26.13
N PHE A 63 17.26 -3.26 25.29
CA PHE A 63 16.48 -3.87 24.22
C PHE A 63 17.39 -4.52 23.18
N GLU A 64 18.43 -3.84 22.71
CA GLU A 64 19.40 -4.40 21.77
C GLU A 64 20.18 -5.57 22.36
N TYR A 65 20.55 -5.51 23.64
CA TYR A 65 21.17 -6.62 24.35
C TYR A 65 20.28 -7.87 24.31
N LYS A 66 18.98 -7.71 24.54
CA LYS A 66 18.00 -8.79 24.40
C LYS A 66 17.93 -9.34 22.97
N LEU A 67 17.99 -8.47 21.95
CA LEU A 67 18.02 -8.91 20.56
C LEU A 67 19.29 -9.70 20.21
N LYS A 68 20.45 -9.26 20.70
CA LYS A 68 21.72 -10.02 20.58
C LYS A 68 21.58 -11.41 21.20
N GLY A 69 20.96 -11.51 22.38
CA GLY A 69 20.63 -12.78 23.01
C GLY A 69 19.73 -13.67 22.14
N PHE A 70 18.74 -13.11 21.44
CA PHE A 70 17.95 -13.89 20.47
C PHE A 70 18.78 -14.37 19.28
N ILE A 71 19.70 -13.55 18.75
CA ILE A 71 20.61 -13.97 17.67
C ILE A 71 21.43 -15.20 18.13
N ASP A 72 22.00 -15.18 19.33
CA ASP A 72 22.76 -16.32 19.85
C ASP A 72 21.89 -17.58 19.99
N LEU A 73 20.64 -17.41 20.45
CA LEU A 73 19.69 -18.51 20.60
C LEU A 73 19.23 -19.11 19.27
N THR A 74 19.47 -18.45 18.12
CA THR A 74 19.25 -19.07 16.80
C THR A 74 20.25 -20.20 16.52
N LEU A 75 21.33 -20.32 17.29
CA LEU A 75 22.32 -21.39 17.16
C LEU A 75 22.11 -22.52 18.19
N ASP A 76 21.07 -22.42 19.02
CA ASP A 76 20.81 -23.39 20.09
C ASP A 76 20.51 -24.80 19.54
N LYS A 77 20.87 -25.82 20.33
CA LYS A 77 20.63 -27.23 19.97
C LYS A 77 19.13 -27.54 19.84
N SER A 78 18.29 -26.91 20.64
CA SER A 78 16.84 -27.10 20.65
C SER A 78 16.15 -26.31 19.54
N ALA A 79 15.43 -27.02 18.66
CA ALA A 79 14.62 -26.41 17.60
C ALA A 79 13.56 -25.45 18.14
N LYS A 80 12.95 -25.77 19.29
CA LYS A 80 11.94 -24.91 19.91
C LYS A 80 12.54 -23.60 20.41
N THR A 81 13.77 -23.65 20.93
CA THR A 81 14.51 -22.46 21.38
C THR A 81 14.86 -21.57 20.19
N ARG A 82 15.38 -22.15 19.10
CA ARG A 82 15.65 -21.41 17.85
C ARG A 82 14.39 -20.78 17.28
N GLN A 83 13.28 -21.51 17.23
CA GLN A 83 11.99 -20.99 16.78
C GLN A 83 11.53 -19.79 17.63
N ALA A 84 11.61 -19.90 18.96
CA ALA A 84 11.22 -18.81 19.86
C ALA A 84 12.12 -17.57 19.68
N ALA A 85 13.41 -17.77 19.42
CA ALA A 85 14.35 -16.70 19.15
C ALA A 85 14.04 -15.97 17.82
N LEU A 86 13.79 -16.72 16.75
CA LEU A 86 13.36 -16.16 15.45
C LEU A 86 12.07 -15.36 15.58
N GLU A 87 11.10 -15.87 16.34
CA GLU A 87 9.84 -15.19 16.61
C GLU A 87 10.04 -13.91 17.44
N GLY A 88 10.95 -13.93 18.42
CA GLY A 88 11.36 -12.76 19.20
C GLY A 88 11.96 -11.66 18.32
N LEU A 89 12.88 -12.03 17.42
CA LEU A 89 13.46 -11.11 16.43
C LEU A 89 12.38 -10.56 15.49
N LYS A 90 11.53 -11.42 14.94
CA LYS A 90 10.43 -11.02 14.05
C LYS A 90 9.52 -9.98 14.71
N ASN A 91 9.10 -10.23 15.95
CA ASN A 91 8.21 -9.32 16.69
C ASN A 91 8.89 -7.98 16.99
N ALA A 92 10.20 -7.97 17.28
CA ALA A 92 10.96 -6.75 17.43
C ALA A 92 11.02 -5.94 16.13
N LEU A 93 11.36 -6.59 15.01
CA LEU A 93 11.47 -5.94 13.70
C LEU A 93 10.11 -5.53 13.09
N THR A 94 9.01 -6.09 13.58
CA THR A 94 7.67 -5.62 13.23
C THR A 94 7.26 -4.38 14.03
N SER A 95 7.72 -4.28 15.29
CA SER A 95 7.28 -3.22 16.21
C SER A 95 8.18 -1.98 16.22
N LYS A 96 9.45 -2.12 15.79
CA LYS A 96 10.44 -1.04 15.76
C LYS A 96 11.24 -1.07 14.46
N ILE A 97 11.69 0.10 14.03
CA ILE A 97 12.69 0.25 12.96
C ILE A 97 14.07 0.17 13.62
N LEU A 98 14.86 -0.80 13.20
CA LEU A 98 16.13 -1.21 13.79
C LEU A 98 17.21 -1.29 12.70
N TYR A 99 17.23 -0.30 11.81
CA TYR A 99 18.07 -0.29 10.61
C TYR A 99 19.55 -0.50 10.95
N GLU A 100 20.14 0.33 11.81
CA GLU A 100 21.56 0.22 12.19
C GLU A 100 21.87 -1.13 12.84
N PHE A 101 21.02 -1.58 13.77
CA PHE A 101 21.18 -2.87 14.43
C PHE A 101 21.23 -4.04 13.44
N ILE A 102 20.36 -4.01 12.43
CA ILE A 102 20.30 -5.01 11.36
C ILE A 102 21.52 -4.89 10.45
N LEU A 103 21.87 -3.67 10.02
CA LEU A 103 22.96 -3.39 9.10
C LEU A 103 24.29 -3.93 9.64
N GLU A 104 24.61 -3.63 10.90
CA GLU A 104 25.81 -4.12 11.60
C GLU A 104 25.90 -5.65 11.69
N ARG A 105 24.75 -6.35 11.71
CA ARG A 105 24.65 -7.80 11.98
C ARG A 105 24.12 -8.57 10.78
N ARG A 106 24.03 -7.95 9.61
CA ARG A 106 23.34 -8.49 8.43
C ARG A 106 23.86 -9.87 8.04
N MET A 107 25.17 -10.08 8.06
CA MET A 107 25.80 -11.36 7.71
C MET A 107 25.41 -12.45 8.72
N THR A 108 25.57 -12.18 10.01
CA THR A 108 25.22 -13.13 11.09
C THR A 108 23.74 -13.49 11.09
N LEU A 109 22.86 -12.49 10.88
CA LEU A 109 21.41 -12.70 10.77
C LEU A 109 21.07 -13.55 9.56
N THR A 110 21.67 -13.26 8.40
CA THR A 110 21.46 -14.00 7.15
C THR A 110 21.92 -15.45 7.29
N ASP A 111 23.11 -15.69 7.84
CA ASP A 111 23.63 -17.04 8.09
C ASP A 111 22.75 -17.85 9.05
N SER A 112 22.22 -17.18 10.08
CA SER A 112 21.33 -17.79 11.05
C SER A 112 20.00 -18.19 10.41
N ILE A 113 19.42 -17.30 9.60
CA ILE A 113 18.21 -17.56 8.81
C ILE A 113 18.46 -18.70 7.82
N GLU A 114 19.55 -18.64 7.05
CA GLU A 114 19.88 -19.65 6.04
C GLU A 114 19.98 -21.04 6.68
N ARG A 115 20.64 -21.13 7.83
CA ARG A 115 20.75 -22.38 8.60
C ARG A 115 19.39 -22.89 9.06
N CYS A 116 18.54 -22.02 9.61
CA CYS A 116 17.20 -22.38 10.08
C CYS A 116 16.30 -22.83 8.93
N ILE A 117 16.42 -22.22 7.73
CA ILE A 117 15.70 -22.67 6.54
C ILE A 117 16.22 -24.04 6.06
N LYS A 118 17.55 -24.24 6.01
CA LYS A 118 18.16 -25.51 5.54
C LYS A 118 17.91 -26.69 6.47
N LYS A 119 17.98 -26.49 7.78
CA LYS A 119 18.01 -27.58 8.78
C LYS A 119 16.81 -27.59 9.73
N GLY A 120 16.05 -26.50 9.79
CA GLY A 120 14.89 -26.39 10.67
C GLY A 120 13.71 -27.22 10.21
N LYS A 121 12.70 -27.30 11.09
CA LYS A 121 11.39 -27.90 10.77
C LYS A 121 10.38 -26.81 10.39
N SER A 122 9.20 -27.23 9.90
CA SER A 122 8.13 -26.37 9.39
C SER A 122 7.99 -25.00 10.07
N ASP A 123 7.75 -24.95 11.38
CA ASP A 123 7.54 -23.69 12.09
C ASP A 123 8.80 -22.82 12.18
N GLU A 124 9.97 -23.44 12.37
CA GLU A 124 11.27 -22.76 12.41
C GLU A 124 11.60 -22.18 11.03
N GLN A 125 11.38 -22.95 9.95
CA GLN A 125 11.57 -22.49 8.57
C GLN A 125 10.62 -21.34 8.24
N SER A 126 9.35 -21.43 8.66
CA SER A 126 8.37 -20.37 8.47
C SER A 126 8.74 -19.09 9.23
N ALA A 127 9.25 -19.20 10.46
CA ALA A 127 9.70 -18.05 11.23
C ALA A 127 10.95 -17.40 10.60
N ALA A 128 11.91 -18.22 10.16
CA ALA A 128 13.12 -17.76 9.49
C ALA A 128 12.82 -17.04 8.16
N ALA A 129 11.94 -17.60 7.32
CA ALA A 129 11.52 -16.98 6.07
C ALA A 129 10.82 -15.62 6.31
N ARG A 130 9.95 -15.53 7.33
CA ARG A 130 9.32 -14.24 7.69
C ARG A 130 10.32 -13.22 8.23
N LEU A 131 11.30 -13.66 9.01
CA LEU A 131 12.37 -12.79 9.48
C LEU A 131 13.19 -12.23 8.32
N ALA A 132 13.48 -13.05 7.30
CA ALA A 132 14.16 -12.59 6.08
C ALA A 132 13.39 -11.47 5.36
N CYS A 133 12.06 -11.60 5.23
CA CYS A 133 11.23 -10.51 4.70
C CYS A 133 11.42 -9.21 5.49
N LEU A 134 11.40 -9.30 6.83
CA LEU A 134 11.54 -8.13 7.69
C LEU A 134 12.93 -7.49 7.61
N LEU A 135 13.99 -8.29 7.43
CA LEU A 135 15.33 -7.75 7.16
C LEU A 135 15.31 -6.90 5.90
N CYS A 136 14.82 -7.46 4.79
CA CYS A 136 14.75 -6.73 3.51
C CYS A 136 13.82 -5.51 3.59
N VAL A 137 12.68 -5.60 4.29
CA VAL A 137 11.75 -4.45 4.45
C VAL A 137 12.41 -3.29 5.20
N GLN A 138 13.26 -3.58 6.19
CA GLN A 138 13.94 -2.54 6.94
C GLN A 138 15.18 -2.01 6.25
N LEU A 139 15.96 -2.87 5.60
CA LEU A 139 17.15 -2.46 4.83
C LEU A 139 16.76 -1.72 3.54
N GLY A 140 15.59 -2.01 2.99
CA GLY A 140 15.09 -1.41 1.76
C GLY A 140 15.75 -1.97 0.50
N SER A 141 15.55 -1.28 -0.62
CA SER A 141 16.23 -1.55 -1.90
C SER A 141 17.70 -1.14 -1.79
N GLY A 142 18.62 -2.08 -1.97
CA GLY A 142 20.06 -1.81 -1.87
C GLY A 142 20.90 -3.09 -1.92
N ILE A 143 22.22 -2.90 -1.94
CA ILE A 143 23.23 -3.97 -2.03
C ILE A 143 23.09 -4.93 -0.84
N GLU A 144 22.70 -4.41 0.32
CA GLU A 144 22.50 -5.17 1.55
C GLU A 144 21.39 -6.20 1.39
N SER A 145 20.23 -5.79 0.86
CA SER A 145 19.10 -6.70 0.58
C SER A 145 19.41 -7.64 -0.58
N GLU A 146 20.16 -7.20 -1.58
CA GLU A 146 20.65 -8.06 -2.67
C GLU A 146 21.49 -9.21 -2.14
N GLU A 147 22.44 -8.97 -1.25
CA GLU A 147 23.30 -10.01 -0.68
C GLU A 147 22.49 -11.02 0.14
N ILE A 148 21.45 -10.56 0.85
CA ILE A 148 20.50 -11.44 1.54
C ILE A 148 19.79 -12.34 0.52
N LEU A 149 19.26 -11.78 -0.57
CA LEU A 149 18.55 -12.56 -1.59
C LEU A 149 19.50 -13.51 -2.34
N LYS A 150 20.73 -13.09 -2.67
CA LYS A 150 21.75 -13.95 -3.30
C LYS A 150 22.07 -15.17 -2.42
N THR A 151 22.09 -15.00 -1.11
CA THR A 151 22.34 -16.09 -0.15
C THR A 151 21.11 -16.97 0.06
N LEU A 152 19.95 -16.38 0.33
CA LEU A 152 18.74 -17.11 0.71
C LEU A 152 17.94 -17.64 -0.48
N GLY A 153 17.94 -16.93 -1.61
CA GLY A 153 17.15 -17.21 -2.81
C GLY A 153 17.29 -18.66 -3.31
N PRO A 154 18.51 -19.19 -3.52
CA PRO A 154 18.70 -20.58 -3.93
C PRO A 154 18.12 -21.60 -2.94
N VAL A 155 18.24 -21.32 -1.63
CA VAL A 155 17.71 -22.18 -0.57
C VAL A 155 16.18 -22.15 -0.55
N LEU A 156 15.58 -20.96 -0.68
CA LEU A 156 14.14 -20.77 -0.77
C LEU A 156 13.57 -21.50 -2.00
N LYS A 157 14.14 -21.30 -3.19
CA LYS A 157 13.75 -22.00 -4.44
C LYS A 157 13.82 -23.53 -4.26
N LYS A 158 14.89 -24.03 -3.63
CA LYS A 158 15.03 -25.47 -3.33
C LYS A 158 13.89 -25.99 -2.45
N ILE A 159 13.57 -25.30 -1.35
CA ILE A 159 12.48 -25.72 -0.45
C ILE A 159 11.12 -25.64 -1.14
N ILE A 160 10.84 -24.56 -1.88
CA ILE A 160 9.58 -24.38 -2.62
C ILE A 160 9.32 -25.56 -3.57
N CYS A 161 10.36 -26.00 -4.28
CA CYS A 161 10.28 -27.09 -5.26
C CYS A 161 10.38 -28.51 -4.64
N ASP A 162 10.80 -28.64 -3.39
CA ASP A 162 10.90 -29.92 -2.69
C ASP A 162 9.51 -30.46 -2.33
N GLY A 163 9.06 -31.50 -3.04
CA GLY A 163 7.79 -32.17 -2.76
C GLY A 163 7.71 -32.86 -1.41
N THR A 164 8.85 -33.13 -0.75
CA THR A 164 8.91 -33.76 0.56
C THR A 164 8.91 -32.76 1.72
N ALA A 165 9.19 -31.48 1.44
CA ALA A 165 9.13 -30.42 2.41
C ALA A 165 7.68 -30.12 2.82
N SER A 166 7.51 -29.66 4.07
CA SER A 166 6.18 -29.33 4.60
C SER A 166 5.50 -28.19 3.82
N ILE A 167 4.18 -28.26 3.66
CA ILE A 167 3.40 -27.23 2.93
C ILE A 167 3.51 -25.85 3.57
N GLN A 168 3.63 -25.78 4.90
CA GLN A 168 3.83 -24.54 5.63
C GLN A 168 5.23 -23.94 5.40
N ALA A 169 6.29 -24.75 5.37
CA ALA A 169 7.61 -24.24 5.00
C ALA A 169 7.63 -23.75 3.55
N ARG A 170 7.07 -24.54 2.62
CA ARG A 170 7.04 -24.23 1.19
C ARG A 170 6.28 -22.93 0.90
N GLN A 171 5.11 -22.74 1.50
CA GLN A 171 4.32 -21.52 1.29
C GLN A 171 5.03 -20.29 1.88
N ALA A 172 5.64 -20.42 3.07
CA ALA A 172 6.39 -19.33 3.70
C ALA A 172 7.62 -18.95 2.87
N CYS A 173 8.32 -19.94 2.29
CA CYS A 173 9.43 -19.69 1.39
C CYS A 173 8.98 -19.03 0.09
N ALA A 174 7.82 -19.41 -0.46
CA ALA A 174 7.27 -18.79 -1.68
C ALA A 174 6.94 -17.31 -1.47
N THR A 175 6.25 -16.98 -0.36
CA THR A 175 5.98 -15.59 0.02
C THR A 175 7.29 -14.83 0.26
N CYS A 176 8.23 -15.42 0.99
CA CYS A 176 9.52 -14.80 1.27
C CYS A 176 10.32 -14.49 0.01
N LEU A 177 10.43 -15.46 -0.91
CA LEU A 177 11.13 -15.26 -2.17
C LEU A 177 10.48 -14.13 -3.00
N GLY A 178 9.16 -14.12 -3.12
CA GLY A 178 8.46 -13.05 -3.85
C GLY A 178 8.64 -11.67 -3.21
N VAL A 179 8.57 -11.57 -1.89
CA VAL A 179 8.75 -10.28 -1.19
C VAL A 179 10.20 -9.78 -1.29
N CYS A 180 11.18 -10.64 -1.02
CA CYS A 180 12.58 -10.24 -1.12
C CYS A 180 12.94 -9.85 -2.56
N CYS A 181 12.42 -10.57 -3.56
CA CYS A 181 12.58 -10.22 -4.97
C CYS A 181 11.84 -8.93 -5.35
N PHE A 182 10.69 -8.63 -4.73
CA PHE A 182 10.01 -7.34 -4.93
C PHE A 182 10.83 -6.16 -4.39
N ILE A 183 11.52 -6.35 -3.27
CA ILE A 183 12.36 -5.31 -2.65
C ILE A 183 13.68 -5.14 -3.42
N VAL A 184 14.24 -6.24 -3.92
CA VAL A 184 15.46 -6.26 -4.72
C VAL A 184 15.10 -6.10 -6.20
N THR A 185 14.79 -4.88 -6.62
CA THR A 185 14.25 -4.59 -7.96
C THR A 185 15.30 -4.53 -9.08
N ASP A 186 16.58 -4.42 -8.74
CA ASP A 186 17.61 -4.02 -9.70
C ASP A 186 18.11 -5.18 -10.60
N ASP A 187 17.86 -6.44 -10.21
CA ASP A 187 18.22 -7.61 -11.00
C ASP A 187 17.00 -8.22 -11.72
N ILE A 188 16.82 -7.85 -12.99
CA ILE A 188 15.74 -8.35 -13.85
C ILE A 188 15.83 -9.86 -14.10
N THR A 189 17.02 -10.46 -14.01
CA THR A 189 17.20 -11.90 -14.23
C THR A 189 16.71 -12.70 -13.04
N GLU A 190 16.97 -12.21 -11.82
CA GLU A 190 16.45 -12.81 -10.60
C GLU A 190 14.93 -12.64 -10.50
N LEU A 191 14.39 -11.49 -10.94
CA LEU A 191 12.94 -11.27 -11.08
C LEU A 191 12.28 -12.36 -11.95
N TYR A 192 12.77 -12.54 -13.18
CA TYR A 192 12.20 -13.52 -14.10
C TYR A 192 12.37 -14.96 -13.61
N SER A 193 13.54 -15.29 -13.04
CA SER A 193 13.78 -16.61 -12.45
C SER A 193 12.83 -16.90 -11.28
N THR A 194 12.57 -15.91 -10.43
CA THR A 194 11.65 -16.03 -9.31
C THR A 194 10.20 -16.19 -9.79
N MET A 195 9.79 -15.39 -10.78
CA MET A 195 8.45 -15.52 -11.36
C MET A 195 8.22 -16.91 -11.96
N GLU A 196 9.17 -17.43 -12.74
CA GLU A 196 9.10 -18.78 -13.31
C GLU A 196 9.02 -19.86 -12.21
N CYS A 197 9.81 -19.72 -11.14
CA CYS A 197 9.75 -20.62 -9.99
C CYS A 197 8.36 -20.65 -9.36
N LEU A 198 7.72 -19.49 -9.17
CA LEU A 198 6.38 -19.38 -8.57
C LEU A 198 5.29 -19.87 -9.54
N GLU A 199 5.41 -19.58 -10.83
CA GLU A 199 4.54 -20.08 -11.91
C GLU A 199 4.50 -21.60 -11.93
N ASN A 200 5.66 -22.26 -11.87
CA ASN A 200 5.77 -23.72 -11.82
C ASN A 200 5.08 -24.36 -10.61
N ILE A 201 4.77 -23.58 -9.58
CA ILE A 201 4.01 -24.02 -8.41
C ILE A 201 2.52 -23.83 -8.62
N PHE A 202 2.04 -22.61 -8.88
CA PHE A 202 0.59 -22.38 -8.93
C PHE A 202 -0.05 -22.94 -10.21
N THR A 203 0.67 -23.05 -11.34
CA THR A 203 0.13 -23.60 -12.60
C THR A 203 -0.32 -25.06 -12.49
N LYS A 204 0.20 -25.81 -11.50
CA LYS A 204 -0.28 -27.16 -11.16
C LYS A 204 -1.75 -27.17 -10.75
N SER A 205 -2.30 -26.03 -10.32
CA SER A 205 -3.73 -25.89 -10.02
C SER A 205 -4.62 -25.74 -11.26
N TYR A 206 -4.05 -25.37 -12.42
CA TYR A 206 -4.81 -25.28 -13.69
C TYR A 206 -5.25 -26.65 -14.20
N GLN A 207 -4.49 -27.71 -13.92
CA GLN A 207 -4.68 -29.05 -14.49
C GLN A 207 -5.82 -29.87 -13.84
N ARG A 208 -6.69 -29.25 -13.02
CA ARG A 208 -7.76 -29.95 -12.29
C ARG A 208 -8.94 -30.43 -13.14
N GLU A 209 -8.92 -30.25 -14.47
CA GLU A 209 -10.10 -30.49 -15.31
C GLU A 209 -10.29 -31.93 -15.83
N THR A 210 -9.37 -32.89 -15.64
CA THR A 210 -9.47 -34.18 -16.37
C THR A 210 -8.99 -35.45 -15.65
N HIS A 211 -9.29 -35.66 -14.37
CA HIS A 211 -9.23 -37.02 -13.81
C HIS A 211 -10.48 -37.40 -13.02
N THR A 212 -11.35 -38.15 -13.69
CA THR A 212 -12.31 -39.08 -13.12
C THR A 212 -11.56 -40.13 -12.29
N ASN A 213 -11.25 -39.82 -11.03
CA ASN A 213 -11.15 -40.76 -9.92
C ASN A 213 -10.82 -39.96 -8.65
N GLY A 214 -11.79 -39.92 -7.74
CA GLY A 214 -11.77 -39.09 -6.55
C GLY A 214 -10.57 -39.36 -5.65
N ILE A 215 -9.76 -38.33 -5.46
CA ILE A 215 -9.39 -37.71 -4.18
C ILE A 215 -8.79 -36.36 -4.60
N SER A 216 -9.56 -35.28 -4.45
CA SER A 216 -9.07 -33.92 -4.68
C SER A 216 -7.91 -33.67 -3.73
N SER A 217 -6.70 -33.42 -4.25
CA SER A 217 -5.54 -33.09 -3.39
C SER A 217 -5.68 -31.63 -2.91
N THR A 218 -6.63 -31.39 -2.02
CA THR A 218 -6.81 -30.14 -1.26
C THR A 218 -5.55 -29.78 -0.46
N HIS A 219 -4.65 -30.76 -0.25
CA HIS A 219 -3.42 -30.64 0.54
C HIS A 219 -2.44 -29.54 0.10
N ASN A 220 -2.45 -29.13 -1.17
CA ASN A 220 -1.49 -28.13 -1.69
C ASN A 220 -2.10 -26.75 -1.99
N THR A 221 -3.40 -26.56 -1.76
CA THR A 221 -4.09 -25.33 -2.20
C THR A 221 -3.48 -24.07 -1.59
N VAL A 222 -3.09 -24.10 -0.32
CA VAL A 222 -2.47 -22.95 0.36
C VAL A 222 -1.12 -22.57 -0.25
N LEU A 223 -0.29 -23.55 -0.62
CA LEU A 223 0.97 -23.28 -1.32
C LEU A 223 0.73 -22.63 -2.68
N HIS A 224 -0.26 -23.12 -3.44
CA HIS A 224 -0.60 -22.53 -4.74
C HIS A 224 -1.11 -21.09 -4.58
N ILE A 225 -1.90 -20.81 -3.52
CA ILE A 225 -2.35 -19.44 -3.20
C ILE A 225 -1.16 -18.53 -2.90
N SER A 226 -0.26 -18.94 -1.99
CA SER A 226 0.91 -18.12 -1.66
C SER A 226 1.82 -17.88 -2.86
N ALA A 227 2.01 -18.88 -3.73
CA ALA A 227 2.77 -18.72 -4.95
C ALA A 227 2.09 -17.78 -5.95
N LEU A 228 0.77 -17.86 -6.12
CA LEU A 228 -0.01 -16.96 -6.98
C LEU A 228 0.04 -15.52 -6.49
N LEU A 229 -0.13 -15.28 -5.19
CA LEU A 229 -0.07 -13.93 -4.61
C LEU A 229 1.34 -13.34 -4.66
N ALA A 230 2.38 -14.13 -4.38
CA ALA A 230 3.77 -13.71 -4.52
C ALA A 230 4.11 -13.38 -5.99
N TRP A 231 3.62 -14.18 -6.94
CA TRP A 231 3.78 -13.90 -8.37
C TRP A 231 3.01 -12.64 -8.80
N THR A 232 1.80 -12.45 -8.28
CA THR A 232 0.97 -11.25 -8.54
C THR A 232 1.63 -9.99 -7.99
N LEU A 233 2.31 -10.06 -6.84
CA LEU A 233 3.14 -8.98 -6.32
C LEU A 233 4.27 -8.63 -7.31
N LEU A 234 4.99 -9.62 -7.83
CA LEU A 234 6.10 -9.37 -8.77
C LEU A 234 5.64 -8.78 -10.10
N LEU A 235 4.42 -9.10 -10.56
CA LEU A 235 3.84 -8.45 -11.74
C LEU A 235 3.75 -6.92 -11.61
N THR A 236 3.56 -6.40 -10.39
CA THR A 236 3.44 -4.95 -10.16
C THR A 236 4.70 -4.15 -10.47
N ILE A 237 5.87 -4.82 -10.48
CA ILE A 237 7.17 -4.20 -10.79
C ILE A 237 7.74 -4.69 -12.13
N CYS A 238 6.98 -5.48 -12.89
CA CYS A 238 7.46 -6.03 -14.14
C CYS A 238 7.54 -4.97 -15.26
N PRO A 239 8.53 -5.06 -16.16
CA PRO A 239 8.49 -4.34 -17.41
C PRO A 239 7.25 -4.72 -18.24
N VAL A 240 6.65 -3.74 -18.92
CA VAL A 240 5.46 -3.93 -19.77
C VAL A 240 5.60 -5.09 -20.75
N SER A 241 6.79 -5.33 -21.32
CA SER A 241 7.02 -6.47 -22.22
C SER A 241 6.78 -7.82 -21.56
N GLU A 242 7.21 -7.99 -20.31
CA GLU A 242 6.97 -9.23 -19.58
C GLU A 242 5.51 -9.31 -19.12
N VAL A 243 4.89 -8.20 -18.72
CA VAL A 243 3.45 -8.15 -18.40
C VAL A 243 2.60 -8.66 -19.57
N LYS A 244 2.86 -8.18 -20.81
CA LYS A 244 2.16 -8.65 -22.02
C LYS A 244 2.28 -10.17 -22.19
N LYS A 245 3.50 -10.69 -22.11
CA LYS A 245 3.76 -12.13 -22.21
C LYS A 245 3.03 -12.93 -21.13
N LYS A 246 3.02 -12.45 -19.88
CA LYS A 246 2.29 -13.12 -18.78
C LYS A 246 0.78 -13.06 -18.96
N LEU A 247 0.24 -11.97 -19.49
CA LEU A 247 -1.18 -11.86 -19.85
C LEU A 247 -1.57 -12.93 -20.88
N GLU A 248 -0.84 -13.02 -22.00
CA GLU A 248 -1.06 -14.02 -23.04
C GLU A 248 -1.03 -15.46 -22.48
N MET A 249 -0.08 -15.74 -21.58
CA MET A 249 0.10 -17.07 -21.00
C MET A 249 -0.98 -17.50 -20.00
N HIS A 250 -1.52 -16.57 -19.21
CA HIS A 250 -2.30 -16.88 -18.01
C HIS A 250 -3.74 -16.39 -18.03
N LEU A 251 -4.06 -15.33 -18.77
CA LEU A 251 -5.37 -14.67 -18.68
C LEU A 251 -6.54 -15.60 -19.03
N HIS A 252 -6.36 -16.51 -19.99
CA HIS A 252 -7.37 -17.51 -20.36
C HIS A 252 -7.44 -18.72 -19.41
N LYS A 253 -6.41 -18.94 -18.57
CA LYS A 253 -6.33 -20.10 -17.65
C LYS A 253 -6.79 -19.78 -16.22
N LEU A 254 -6.50 -18.56 -15.75
CA LEU A 254 -6.87 -18.10 -14.40
C LEU A 254 -8.38 -18.21 -14.09
N PRO A 255 -9.31 -17.96 -15.04
CA PRO A 255 -10.74 -18.12 -14.81
C PRO A 255 -11.16 -19.55 -14.37
N ASN A 256 -10.34 -20.57 -14.62
CA ASN A 256 -10.61 -21.94 -14.16
C ASN A 256 -10.44 -22.06 -12.63
N LEU A 257 -9.56 -21.25 -12.03
CA LEU A 257 -9.35 -21.23 -10.59
C LEU A 257 -10.55 -20.65 -9.82
N LEU A 258 -11.39 -19.85 -10.47
CA LEU A 258 -12.65 -19.35 -9.91
C LEU A 258 -13.65 -20.46 -9.58
N SER A 259 -13.45 -21.67 -10.08
CA SER A 259 -14.31 -22.84 -9.81
C SER A 259 -13.73 -23.80 -8.76
N CYS A 260 -12.57 -23.49 -8.18
CA CYS A 260 -11.98 -24.31 -7.11
C CYS A 260 -12.89 -24.39 -5.88
N ASP A 261 -12.81 -25.45 -5.07
CA ASP A 261 -13.61 -25.62 -3.84
C ASP A 261 -13.22 -24.63 -2.72
N ASP A 262 -11.93 -24.33 -2.64
CA ASP A 262 -11.32 -23.44 -1.64
C ASP A 262 -11.67 -21.97 -1.91
N VAL A 263 -12.22 -21.30 -0.90
CA VAL A 263 -12.65 -19.89 -1.02
C VAL A 263 -11.48 -18.93 -1.17
N ASN A 264 -10.35 -19.19 -0.52
CA ASN A 264 -9.18 -18.34 -0.60
C ASN A 264 -8.50 -18.47 -1.97
N MET A 265 -8.54 -19.65 -2.60
CA MET A 265 -8.06 -19.80 -3.98
C MET A 265 -8.92 -19.00 -4.95
N ARG A 266 -10.25 -19.08 -4.84
CA ARG A 266 -11.14 -18.27 -5.68
C ARG A 266 -10.88 -16.77 -5.48
N ILE A 267 -10.78 -16.32 -4.23
CA ILE A 267 -10.49 -14.91 -3.90
C ILE A 267 -9.16 -14.49 -4.52
N ALA A 268 -8.07 -15.22 -4.28
CA ALA A 268 -6.75 -14.91 -4.84
C ALA A 268 -6.78 -14.84 -6.38
N ALA A 269 -7.44 -15.80 -7.04
CA ALA A 269 -7.58 -15.79 -8.50
C ALA A 269 -8.40 -14.59 -9.00
N GLY A 270 -9.46 -14.20 -8.29
CA GLY A 270 -10.27 -13.03 -8.63
C GLY A 270 -9.49 -11.72 -8.50
N GLU A 271 -8.74 -11.55 -7.42
CA GLU A 271 -7.90 -10.37 -7.19
C GLU A 271 -6.74 -10.30 -8.19
N THR A 272 -6.09 -11.43 -8.49
CA THR A 272 -5.09 -11.51 -9.57
C THR A 272 -5.68 -11.15 -10.92
N LEU A 273 -6.90 -11.63 -11.25
CA LEU A 273 -7.58 -11.25 -12.49
C LEU A 273 -7.86 -9.75 -12.54
N ALA A 274 -8.36 -9.15 -11.47
CA ALA A 274 -8.62 -7.71 -11.44
C ALA A 274 -7.34 -6.90 -11.69
N LEU A 275 -6.22 -7.29 -11.06
CA LEU A 275 -4.91 -6.67 -11.28
C LEU A 275 -4.40 -6.88 -12.71
N LEU A 276 -4.54 -8.07 -13.29
CA LEU A 276 -4.16 -8.32 -14.68
C LEU A 276 -4.97 -7.48 -15.67
N PHE A 277 -6.28 -7.33 -15.43
CA PHE A 277 -7.14 -6.47 -16.25
C PHE A 277 -6.74 -5.00 -16.13
N GLU A 278 -6.37 -4.53 -14.94
CA GLU A 278 -5.81 -3.20 -14.72
C GLU A 278 -4.51 -3.01 -15.52
N LEU A 279 -3.53 -3.89 -15.34
CA LEU A 279 -2.25 -3.83 -16.06
C LEU A 279 -2.40 -3.94 -17.58
N ALA A 280 -3.33 -4.77 -18.06
CA ALA A 280 -3.60 -4.94 -19.49
C ALA A 280 -4.13 -3.64 -20.11
N ARG A 281 -5.08 -2.98 -19.43
CA ARG A 281 -5.68 -1.71 -19.89
C ARG A 281 -4.72 -0.53 -19.80
N GLU A 282 -3.80 -0.55 -18.84
CA GLU A 282 -2.71 0.43 -18.76
C GLU A 282 -1.70 0.24 -19.90
N THR A 283 -1.49 -1.02 -20.30
CA THR A 283 -0.54 -1.38 -21.35
C THR A 283 -1.09 -1.18 -22.76
N GLU A 284 -2.39 -1.43 -22.96
CA GLU A 284 -3.09 -1.39 -24.24
C GLU A 284 -4.50 -0.80 -24.03
N ALA A 285 -4.74 0.39 -24.55
CA ALA A 285 -5.96 1.15 -24.27
C ALA A 285 -7.23 0.48 -24.82
N ASP A 286 -7.08 -0.20 -25.96
CA ASP A 286 -8.08 -0.99 -26.69
C ASP A 286 -8.08 -2.47 -26.29
N PHE A 287 -7.44 -2.81 -25.16
CA PHE A 287 -7.42 -4.17 -24.62
C PHE A 287 -8.82 -4.81 -24.65
N PHE A 288 -8.90 -5.92 -25.37
CA PHE A 288 -10.10 -6.73 -25.54
C PHE A 288 -9.85 -8.14 -25.04
N TYR A 289 -10.82 -8.69 -24.31
CA TYR A 289 -10.80 -10.06 -23.84
C TYR A 289 -11.97 -10.83 -24.46
N GLU A 290 -11.67 -11.92 -25.16
CA GLU A 290 -12.66 -12.66 -25.97
C GLU A 290 -13.78 -13.26 -25.09
N ASP A 291 -13.42 -13.86 -23.95
CA ASP A 291 -14.36 -14.57 -23.07
C ASP A 291 -14.96 -13.66 -21.96
N MET A 292 -15.10 -12.36 -22.21
CA MET A 292 -15.61 -11.39 -21.21
C MET A 292 -16.97 -11.78 -20.63
N GLU A 293 -17.91 -12.22 -21.46
CA GLU A 293 -19.26 -12.57 -21.00
C GLU A 293 -19.25 -13.80 -20.08
N LEU A 294 -18.46 -14.82 -20.43
CA LEU A 294 -18.32 -16.02 -19.61
C LEU A 294 -17.63 -15.71 -18.27
N LEU A 295 -16.59 -14.88 -18.29
CA LEU A 295 -15.88 -14.44 -17.09
C LEU A 295 -16.80 -13.65 -16.16
N THR A 296 -17.50 -12.65 -16.69
CA THR A 296 -18.41 -11.80 -15.90
C THR A 296 -19.57 -12.60 -15.32
N GLN A 297 -20.11 -13.60 -16.05
CA GLN A 297 -21.10 -14.53 -15.52
C GLN A 297 -20.56 -15.31 -14.30
N LYS A 298 -19.33 -15.85 -14.39
CA LYS A 298 -18.67 -16.54 -13.26
C LYS A 298 -18.46 -15.61 -12.06
N LEU A 299 -17.96 -14.40 -12.30
CA LEU A 299 -17.72 -13.40 -11.25
C LEU A 299 -19.03 -12.98 -10.57
N ARG A 300 -20.11 -12.75 -11.34
CA ARG A 300 -21.43 -12.38 -10.81
C ARG A 300 -22.04 -13.50 -9.96
N ALA A 301 -21.86 -14.76 -10.34
CA ALA A 301 -22.29 -15.90 -9.53
C ALA A 301 -21.56 -15.95 -8.18
N LEU A 302 -20.26 -15.62 -8.14
CA LEU A 302 -19.47 -15.58 -6.90
C LEU A 302 -19.81 -14.36 -6.03
N ALA A 303 -20.12 -13.22 -6.65
CA ALA A 303 -20.56 -11.99 -5.99
C ALA A 303 -21.94 -12.13 -5.31
N THR A 304 -22.78 -13.04 -5.81
CA THR A 304 -24.14 -13.32 -5.30
C THR A 304 -24.28 -14.69 -4.62
N ASP A 305 -23.16 -15.35 -4.28
CA ASP A 305 -23.12 -16.74 -3.80
C ASP A 305 -24.14 -17.02 -2.67
N GLY A 306 -25.16 -17.81 -3.02
CA GLY A 306 -26.24 -18.27 -2.15
C GLY A 306 -26.03 -19.69 -1.59
N ASN A 307 -24.90 -20.34 -1.85
CA ASN A 307 -24.70 -21.76 -1.54
C ASN A 307 -24.81 -22.03 -0.03
N LYS A 308 -25.81 -22.82 0.37
CA LYS A 308 -26.09 -23.11 1.78
C LYS A 308 -25.00 -23.96 2.45
N HIS A 309 -24.19 -24.68 1.67
CA HIS A 309 -23.13 -25.57 2.17
C HIS A 309 -21.82 -24.83 2.49
N ARG A 310 -21.71 -23.53 2.18
CA ARG A 310 -20.56 -22.70 2.52
C ARG A 310 -20.78 -21.93 3.83
N ALA A 311 -19.73 -21.80 4.64
CA ALA A 311 -19.77 -21.06 5.89
C ALA A 311 -20.22 -19.60 5.66
N LYS A 312 -20.98 -19.05 6.62
CA LYS A 312 -21.54 -17.69 6.52
C LYS A 312 -20.44 -16.62 6.39
N VAL A 313 -19.35 -16.76 7.14
CA VAL A 313 -18.20 -15.85 7.12
C VAL A 313 -17.54 -15.86 5.74
N ASP A 314 -17.26 -17.05 5.21
CA ASP A 314 -16.64 -17.23 3.89
C ASP A 314 -17.50 -16.64 2.77
N LYS A 315 -18.82 -16.86 2.81
CA LYS A 315 -19.74 -16.23 1.85
C LYS A 315 -19.72 -14.72 1.93
N ARG A 316 -19.71 -14.15 3.14
CA ARG A 316 -19.64 -12.69 3.30
C ARG A 316 -18.34 -12.15 2.70
N LYS A 317 -17.20 -12.76 3.02
CA LYS A 317 -15.88 -12.37 2.50
C LYS A 317 -15.85 -12.48 0.97
N GLN A 318 -16.23 -13.64 0.43
CA GLN A 318 -16.25 -13.90 -1.01
C GLN A 318 -17.15 -12.89 -1.74
N ARG A 319 -18.41 -12.74 -1.33
CA ARG A 319 -19.34 -11.81 -2.00
C ARG A 319 -18.81 -10.39 -1.99
N SER A 320 -18.16 -9.97 -0.89
CA SER A 320 -17.55 -8.65 -0.84
C SER A 320 -16.46 -8.48 -1.89
N VAL A 321 -15.46 -9.37 -1.89
CA VAL A 321 -14.34 -9.30 -2.84
C VAL A 321 -14.84 -9.40 -4.27
N PHE A 322 -15.75 -10.32 -4.57
CA PHE A 322 -16.20 -10.54 -5.95
C PHE A 322 -17.11 -9.44 -6.49
N ARG A 323 -17.75 -8.63 -5.64
CA ARG A 323 -18.38 -7.39 -6.11
C ARG A 323 -17.34 -6.37 -6.58
N ASP A 324 -16.23 -6.26 -5.86
CA ASP A 324 -15.15 -5.35 -6.21
C ASP A 324 -14.41 -5.82 -7.47
N VAL A 325 -14.09 -7.11 -7.56
CA VAL A 325 -13.49 -7.73 -8.76
C VAL A 325 -14.42 -7.62 -9.98
N LEU A 326 -15.73 -7.85 -9.81
CA LEU A 326 -16.68 -7.72 -10.92
C LEU A 326 -16.70 -6.29 -11.46
N ARG A 327 -16.75 -5.27 -10.59
CA ARG A 327 -16.68 -3.86 -10.99
C ARG A 327 -15.35 -3.51 -11.67
N ALA A 328 -14.24 -4.03 -11.16
CA ALA A 328 -12.94 -3.82 -11.79
C ALA A 328 -12.91 -4.38 -13.22
N VAL A 329 -13.42 -5.59 -13.42
CA VAL A 329 -13.45 -6.25 -14.72
C VAL A 329 -14.49 -5.64 -15.66
N GLU A 330 -15.70 -5.28 -15.21
CA GLU A 330 -16.75 -4.73 -16.08
C GLU A 330 -16.60 -3.22 -16.34
N GLU A 331 -16.31 -2.44 -15.29
CA GLU A 331 -16.50 -0.98 -15.27
C GLU A 331 -15.19 -0.20 -15.26
N ARG A 332 -14.03 -0.87 -15.16
CA ARG A 332 -12.72 -0.26 -14.93
C ARG A 332 -12.65 0.54 -13.61
N ASP A 333 -13.44 0.13 -12.61
CA ASP A 333 -13.58 0.85 -11.34
C ASP A 333 -12.81 0.17 -10.18
N PHE A 334 -12.38 0.98 -9.22
CA PHE A 334 -11.81 0.53 -7.95
C PHE A 334 -12.43 1.32 -6.80
N PRO A 335 -13.06 0.66 -5.80
CA PRO A 335 -13.59 1.35 -4.64
C PRO A 335 -12.45 1.84 -3.74
N THR A 336 -12.09 3.12 -3.84
CA THR A 336 -10.96 3.71 -3.08
C THR A 336 -11.06 3.42 -1.58
N GLU A 337 -10.00 2.82 -1.02
CA GLU A 337 -9.85 2.57 0.41
C GLU A 337 -8.95 3.63 1.04
N THR A 338 -9.23 4.02 2.28
CA THR A 338 -8.40 4.99 3.02
C THR A 338 -7.74 4.32 4.21
N VAL A 339 -6.41 4.31 4.22
CA VAL A 339 -5.59 3.86 5.36
C VAL A 339 -5.11 5.08 6.13
N LYS A 340 -5.38 5.15 7.43
CA LYS A 340 -4.90 6.22 8.31
C LYS A 340 -3.79 5.70 9.20
N PHE A 341 -2.72 6.47 9.34
CA PHE A 341 -1.58 6.16 10.20
C PHE A 341 -1.01 7.46 10.77
N GLY A 342 -0.99 7.58 12.09
CA GLY A 342 -0.63 8.83 12.75
C GLY A 342 -1.50 10.00 12.24
N PRO A 343 -0.89 11.14 11.87
CA PRO A 343 -1.61 12.29 11.29
C PRO A 343 -1.92 12.13 9.80
N GLU A 344 -1.31 11.15 9.13
CA GLU A 344 -1.34 10.98 7.68
C GLU A 344 -2.41 9.99 7.21
N ARG A 345 -2.69 10.06 5.91
CA ARG A 345 -3.62 9.15 5.23
C ARG A 345 -3.06 8.76 3.88
N MET A 346 -3.17 7.49 3.54
CA MET A 346 -2.90 6.95 2.22
C MET A 346 -4.21 6.47 1.60
N TYR A 347 -4.36 6.71 0.31
CA TYR A 347 -5.46 6.17 -0.49
C TYR A 347 -4.94 4.96 -1.29
N ILE A 348 -5.67 3.85 -1.18
CA ILE A 348 -5.53 2.70 -2.06
C ILE A 348 -6.60 2.87 -3.12
N ASP A 349 -6.17 3.14 -4.34
CA ASP A 349 -6.99 3.58 -5.47
C ASP A 349 -6.87 2.67 -6.71
N CYS A 350 -5.99 1.67 -6.67
CA CYS A 350 -5.78 0.69 -7.73
C CYS A 350 -5.44 -0.70 -7.16
N TRP A 351 -5.59 -1.73 -7.98
CA TRP A 351 -5.29 -3.13 -7.62
C TRP A 351 -3.81 -3.37 -7.40
N VAL A 352 -2.94 -2.72 -8.17
CA VAL A 352 -1.48 -2.74 -7.95
C VAL A 352 -1.14 -2.30 -6.53
N LYS A 353 -1.62 -1.12 -6.10
CA LYS A 353 -1.36 -0.60 -4.76
C LYS A 353 -2.01 -1.46 -3.68
N LYS A 354 -3.21 -2.01 -3.93
CA LYS A 354 -3.90 -2.94 -3.02
C LYS A 354 -3.07 -4.20 -2.77
N GLN A 355 -2.59 -4.86 -3.83
CA GLN A 355 -1.79 -6.08 -3.75
C GLN A 355 -0.51 -5.84 -2.95
N THR A 356 0.19 -4.74 -3.22
CA THR A 356 1.42 -4.36 -2.50
C THR A 356 1.13 -4.08 -1.02
N TYR A 357 0.06 -3.34 -0.72
CA TYR A 357 -0.34 -3.07 0.67
C TYR A 357 -0.72 -4.33 1.45
N ASP A 358 -1.57 -5.19 0.88
CA ASP A 358 -2.01 -6.41 1.55
C ASP A 358 -0.84 -7.37 1.82
N THR A 359 0.13 -7.44 0.90
CA THR A 359 1.37 -8.21 1.09
C THR A 359 2.16 -7.70 2.30
N PHE A 360 2.46 -6.41 2.38
CA PHE A 360 3.22 -5.86 3.51
C PHE A 360 2.44 -5.91 4.82
N LYS A 361 1.13 -5.75 4.77
CA LYS A 361 0.24 -5.90 5.92
C LYS A 361 0.23 -7.33 6.47
N GLU A 362 0.34 -8.36 5.63
CA GLU A 362 0.47 -9.75 6.10
C GLU A 362 1.79 -9.98 6.85
N ILE A 363 2.88 -9.33 6.40
CA ILE A 363 4.22 -9.49 6.97
C ILE A 363 4.36 -8.69 8.28
N LEU A 364 3.91 -7.44 8.27
CA LEU A 364 4.06 -6.49 9.37
C LEU A 364 2.89 -6.53 10.36
N GLY A 365 1.73 -7.07 10.01
CA GLY A 365 0.58 -7.12 10.91
C GLY A 365 0.27 -5.78 11.57
N SER A 366 0.31 -5.74 12.91
CA SER A 366 0.09 -4.50 13.69
C SER A 366 1.17 -3.44 13.51
N GLY A 367 2.37 -3.82 13.07
CA GLY A 367 3.48 -2.92 12.78
C GLY A 367 3.31 -2.06 11.53
N MET A 368 2.38 -2.43 10.64
CA MET A 368 2.19 -1.76 9.35
C MET A 368 2.01 -0.25 9.47
N GLN A 369 1.21 0.21 10.45
CA GLN A 369 0.96 1.64 10.64
C GLN A 369 2.21 2.42 11.05
N TYR A 370 3.08 1.82 11.87
CA TYR A 370 4.32 2.46 12.30
C TYR A 370 5.33 2.49 11.15
N HIS A 371 5.43 1.38 10.41
CA HIS A 371 6.28 1.30 9.24
C HIS A 371 5.86 2.28 8.12
N LEU A 372 4.57 2.49 7.88
CA LEU A 372 4.12 3.54 6.95
C LEU A 372 4.52 4.96 7.39
N GLN A 373 4.61 5.21 8.70
CA GLN A 373 5.01 6.51 9.23
C GLN A 373 6.51 6.76 9.08
N SER A 374 7.33 5.72 9.30
CA SER A 374 8.76 5.93 9.58
C SER A 374 9.72 5.13 8.71
N ASN A 375 9.29 4.04 8.06
CA ASN A 375 10.18 3.22 7.24
C ASN A 375 10.33 3.84 5.85
N GLU A 376 11.53 4.32 5.52
CA GLU A 376 11.80 5.03 4.27
C GLU A 376 11.47 4.18 3.02
N PHE A 377 11.78 2.89 3.04
CA PHE A 377 11.48 2.00 1.93
C PHE A 377 9.96 1.93 1.66
N LEU A 378 9.14 1.69 2.68
CA LEU A 378 7.69 1.62 2.50
C LEU A 378 7.08 2.97 2.15
N ARG A 379 7.63 4.07 2.68
CA ARG A 379 7.21 5.40 2.27
C ARG A 379 7.51 5.68 0.80
N ASN A 380 8.64 5.20 0.28
CA ASN A 380 8.94 5.28 -1.14
C ASN A 380 8.01 4.39 -1.99
N VAL A 381 7.75 3.15 -1.57
CA VAL A 381 6.84 2.21 -2.25
C VAL A 381 5.43 2.79 -2.41
N PHE A 382 4.95 3.53 -1.40
CA PHE A 382 3.61 4.13 -1.41
C PHE A 382 3.60 5.64 -1.71
N GLU A 383 4.74 6.21 -2.13
CA GLU A 383 4.89 7.62 -2.50
C GLU A 383 4.43 8.61 -1.40
N LEU A 384 4.69 8.28 -0.13
CA LEU A 384 4.26 9.07 1.03
C LEU A 384 5.19 10.25 1.34
N GLY A 385 6.30 10.40 0.61
CA GLY A 385 7.35 11.38 0.92
C GLY A 385 8.17 11.00 2.16
N PRO A 386 9.06 11.88 2.66
CA PRO A 386 9.91 11.59 3.81
C PRO A 386 9.10 11.38 5.11
N PRO A 387 9.62 10.61 6.08
CA PRO A 387 8.99 10.45 7.39
C PRO A 387 8.65 11.79 8.05
N VAL A 388 7.40 11.96 8.47
CA VAL A 388 6.98 13.19 9.13
C VAL A 388 7.38 13.12 10.60
N MET A 389 8.50 13.78 10.94
CA MET A 389 8.93 13.91 12.34
C MET A 389 8.13 15.03 13.02
N LEU A 390 7.04 14.68 13.70
CA LEU A 390 6.30 15.63 14.54
C LEU A 390 6.59 15.35 16.01
N ASP A 391 6.95 16.40 16.74
CA ASP A 391 7.06 16.31 18.19
C ASP A 391 5.67 16.14 18.84
N ALA A 392 5.65 15.67 20.09
CA ALA A 392 4.43 15.43 20.83
C ALA A 392 3.59 16.71 21.03
N ALA A 393 4.24 17.88 21.06
CA ALA A 393 3.56 19.18 21.16
C ALA A 393 2.79 19.53 19.88
N THR A 394 3.39 19.32 18.72
CA THR A 394 2.81 19.56 17.39
C THR A 394 1.68 18.57 17.10
N LEU A 395 1.83 17.31 17.50
CA LEU A 395 0.72 16.34 17.42
C LEU A 395 -0.46 16.74 18.31
N LYS A 396 -0.23 17.40 19.45
CA LYS A 396 -1.31 17.93 20.30
C LYS A 396 -2.00 19.13 19.66
N THR A 397 -1.27 20.04 19.00
CA THR A 397 -1.87 21.21 18.34
C THR A 397 -2.61 20.86 17.05
N MET A 398 -2.23 19.80 16.34
CA MET A 398 -2.95 19.28 15.18
C MET A 398 -4.30 18.63 15.51
N LYS A 399 -4.60 18.36 16.80
CA LYS A 399 -5.88 17.78 17.19
C LYS A 399 -6.98 18.83 17.08
N ILE A 400 -7.88 18.61 16.12
CA ILE A 400 -9.15 19.34 16.00
C ILE A 400 -9.84 19.40 17.36
N SER A 401 -10.20 20.61 17.80
CA SER A 401 -10.83 20.81 19.10
C SER A 401 -12.13 20.02 19.21
N ARG A 402 -12.55 19.67 20.44
CA ARG A 402 -13.82 18.95 20.66
C ARG A 402 -15.01 19.70 20.07
N PHE A 403 -15.01 21.03 20.20
CA PHE A 403 -16.06 21.90 19.67
C PHE A 403 -16.08 21.88 18.14
N GLU A 404 -14.93 22.07 17.50
CA GLU A 404 -14.82 22.06 16.04
C GLU A 404 -15.20 20.70 15.44
N ARG A 405 -14.77 19.60 16.07
CA ARG A 405 -15.18 18.24 15.67
C ARG A 405 -16.68 18.04 15.79
N HIS A 406 -17.30 18.57 16.85
CA HIS A 406 -18.75 18.52 17.02
C HIS A 406 -19.46 19.31 15.93
N LEU A 407 -18.98 20.52 15.61
CA LEU A 407 -19.55 21.38 14.58
C LEU A 407 -19.43 20.73 13.19
N TYR A 408 -18.26 20.21 12.84
CA TYR A 408 -18.01 19.48 11.60
C TYR A 408 -18.93 18.25 11.47
N ASN A 409 -19.00 17.42 12.52
CA ASN A 409 -19.86 16.24 12.52
C ASN A 409 -21.35 16.61 12.44
N SER A 410 -21.77 17.69 13.10
CA SER A 410 -23.14 18.21 13.03
C SER A 410 -23.49 18.70 11.63
N ALA A 411 -22.60 19.47 11.00
CA ALA A 411 -22.75 19.92 9.62
C ALA A 411 -22.83 18.74 8.65
N ALA A 412 -21.91 17.77 8.76
CA ALA A 412 -21.91 16.55 7.95
C ALA A 412 -23.17 15.69 8.16
N PHE A 413 -23.65 15.56 9.41
CA PHE A 413 -24.88 14.84 9.72
C PHE A 413 -26.11 15.55 9.14
N LYS A 414 -26.20 16.88 9.25
CA LYS A 414 -27.29 17.68 8.67
C LYS A 414 -27.29 17.58 7.15
N ALA A 415 -26.13 17.69 6.50
CA ALA A 415 -25.98 17.53 5.06
C ALA A 415 -26.42 16.13 4.61
N ARG A 416 -25.95 15.07 5.28
CA ARG A 416 -26.34 13.68 4.99
C ARG A 416 -27.84 13.46 5.18
N THR A 417 -28.43 14.04 6.22
CA THR A 417 -29.87 13.94 6.49
C THR A 417 -30.69 14.62 5.39
N LYS A 418 -30.31 15.84 4.99
CA LYS A 418 -30.95 16.57 3.88
C LYS A 418 -30.81 15.84 2.54
N ALA A 419 -29.66 15.23 2.26
CA ALA A 419 -29.45 14.47 1.04
C ALA A 419 -30.31 13.19 1.02
N ARG A 420 -30.36 12.46 2.14
CA ARG A 420 -31.12 11.22 2.26
C ARG A 420 -32.63 11.45 2.32
N SER A 421 -33.11 12.55 2.90
CA SER A 421 -34.56 12.83 2.96
C SER A 421 -35.19 12.87 1.57
N LYS A 422 -34.47 13.37 0.55
CA LYS A 422 -34.92 13.36 -0.85
C LYS A 422 -35.15 11.96 -1.45
N CYS A 423 -34.56 10.92 -0.87
CA CYS A 423 -34.65 9.55 -1.36
C CYS A 423 -35.39 8.59 -0.40
N ARG A 424 -35.84 9.07 0.76
CA ARG A 424 -36.55 8.26 1.76
C ARG A 424 -38.00 7.96 1.35
N ASP A 425 -38.61 8.87 0.61
CA ASP A 425 -40.00 8.77 0.15
C ASP A 425 -40.18 7.85 -1.08
N LYS A 426 -39.12 7.14 -1.49
CA LYS A 426 -39.18 6.18 -2.63
C LYS A 426 -39.95 4.89 -2.32
N ARG A 427 -40.23 4.62 -1.04
CA ARG A 427 -40.95 3.42 -0.56
C ARG A 427 -42.27 3.76 0.16
N THR A 428 -42.68 5.04 0.17
CA THR A 428 -44.01 5.39 0.66
C THR A 428 -45.03 4.98 -0.39
N ASP A 429 -45.94 4.07 -0.02
CA ASP A 429 -47.12 3.75 -0.80
C ASP A 429 -48.00 5.01 -0.88
N GLU A 430 -47.75 5.87 -1.87
CA GLU A 430 -48.71 6.89 -2.26
C GLU A 430 -49.93 6.14 -2.82
N TRP A 431 -50.91 5.93 -1.95
CA TRP A 431 -52.26 5.56 -2.34
C TRP A 431 -52.78 6.67 -3.26
N HIS A 432 -52.67 6.49 -4.57
CA HIS A 432 -53.51 7.19 -5.53
C HIS A 432 -54.92 6.60 -5.40
N PRO A 433 -55.93 7.32 -4.87
CA PRO A 433 -57.30 6.89 -5.02
C PRO A 433 -57.63 7.05 -6.50
N GLN A 434 -57.83 5.93 -7.19
CA GLN A 434 -58.40 5.93 -8.54
C GLN A 434 -59.78 6.58 -8.50
N VAL A 435 -59.89 7.70 -9.22
CA VAL A 435 -61.04 8.12 -10.03
C VAL A 435 -62.41 8.06 -9.33
N LEU A 436 -62.87 9.21 -8.83
CA LEU A 436 -64.25 9.65 -9.06
C LEU A 436 -64.20 11.13 -9.44
N GLY A 437 -64.62 11.42 -10.66
CA GLY A 437 -64.43 12.72 -11.28
C GLY A 437 -65.37 13.81 -10.78
N THR A 438 -64.89 15.04 -10.90
CA THR A 438 -65.67 16.16 -11.44
C THR A 438 -64.70 17.06 -12.19
N MET A 439 -65.02 17.31 -13.45
CA MET A 439 -64.43 18.39 -14.24
C MET A 439 -64.77 19.71 -13.56
N GLU A 440 -63.78 20.57 -13.32
CA GLU A 440 -63.98 22.01 -13.47
C GLU A 440 -62.65 22.71 -13.68
N SER A 441 -62.75 23.73 -14.52
CA SER A 441 -61.70 24.40 -15.29
C SER A 441 -61.27 25.72 -14.66
N SER A 442 -60.08 26.16 -15.08
CA SER A 442 -59.66 27.56 -15.25
C SER A 442 -59.13 28.33 -14.04
N SER A 443 -57.87 28.74 -14.21
CA SER A 443 -57.38 30.13 -14.21
C SER A 443 -57.75 31.07 -13.06
N LEU A 444 -56.68 31.63 -12.47
CA LEU A 444 -56.46 33.03 -12.06
C LEU A 444 -56.10 33.27 -10.58
N GLU A 445 -55.08 34.13 -10.46
CA GLU A 445 -54.92 35.18 -9.45
C GLU A 445 -54.74 34.76 -7.99
N ILE A 446 -53.46 34.77 -7.58
CA ILE A 446 -53.09 34.99 -6.19
C ILE A 446 -52.85 36.49 -6.05
N ASP A 447 -53.85 37.17 -5.49
CA ASP A 447 -53.72 38.52 -4.97
C ASP A 447 -53.41 38.46 -3.46
N LEU A 448 -52.52 39.35 -3.04
CA LEU A 448 -51.97 39.47 -1.69
C LEU A 448 -53.03 39.93 -0.68
N LEU A 449 -53.03 39.35 0.53
CA LEU A 449 -53.33 40.10 1.74
C LEU A 449 -52.39 39.70 2.89
N ASP A 450 -51.83 40.77 3.44
CA ASP A 450 -50.76 40.92 4.40
C ASP A 450 -51.29 40.82 5.85
N THR A 451 -50.60 40.08 6.71
CA THR A 451 -50.44 40.43 8.13
C THR A 451 -49.08 39.94 8.62
N ASN A 452 -48.12 40.84 8.54
CA ASN A 452 -46.94 41.06 9.41
C ASN A 452 -46.92 40.29 10.75
N GLU A 453 -45.80 39.61 11.08
CA GLU A 453 -44.81 40.07 12.08
C GLU A 453 -43.56 39.15 12.11
N GLU A 454 -42.39 39.80 11.89
CA GLU A 454 -41.05 39.57 12.46
C GLU A 454 -40.41 38.16 12.42
N GLY A 455 -39.20 37.91 11.92
CA GLY A 455 -38.11 38.77 11.46
C GLY A 455 -36.78 37.98 11.53
N LYS A 456 -35.90 38.21 10.54
CA LYS A 456 -34.50 37.73 10.37
C LYS A 456 -34.28 36.42 9.60
N LEU A 457 -34.59 36.54 8.31
CA LEU A 457 -33.87 35.88 7.22
C LEU A 457 -32.50 36.55 7.04
N TYR A 458 -31.41 35.77 6.94
CA TYR A 458 -30.22 36.17 6.17
C TYR A 458 -29.83 34.99 5.29
N VAL A 459 -30.20 35.11 4.02
CA VAL A 459 -29.52 34.50 2.88
C VAL A 459 -28.71 35.65 2.27
N VAL A 460 -27.43 35.46 2.03
CA VAL A 460 -26.76 35.68 0.72
C VAL A 460 -25.26 35.34 0.88
N ASP A 461 -24.80 34.54 -0.07
CA ASP A 461 -23.41 34.23 -0.40
C ASP A 461 -22.48 35.45 -0.43
N SER A 462 -21.22 35.24 -0.06
CA SER A 462 -20.10 35.60 -0.93
C SER A 462 -18.82 34.92 -0.46
N LEU A 463 -18.34 34.01 -1.30
CA LEU A 463 -16.94 33.67 -1.45
C LEU A 463 -16.08 34.95 -1.55
N ASN A 464 -14.84 34.82 -1.10
CA ASN A 464 -13.68 35.68 -1.38
C ASN A 464 -13.36 36.76 -0.33
N ASN A 465 -12.50 36.41 0.63
CA ASN A 465 -11.43 37.28 1.15
C ASN A 465 -10.57 36.52 2.17
N LEU A 466 -9.59 35.77 1.68
CA LEU A 466 -8.47 35.26 2.48
C LEU A 466 -7.18 35.76 1.85
N ASN A 467 -7.02 37.09 1.83
CA ASN A 467 -5.72 37.72 1.59
C ASN A 467 -5.72 39.17 2.11
N LYS A 468 -5.26 39.37 3.35
CA LYS A 468 -4.63 40.58 3.91
C LYS A 468 -4.84 40.60 5.42
N LEU A 469 -3.86 40.09 6.16
CA LEU A 469 -3.49 40.64 7.46
C LEU A 469 -1.97 40.52 7.59
N HIS A 470 -1.29 41.47 6.96
CA HIS A 470 0.07 41.86 7.28
C HIS A 470 0.04 43.39 7.47
N LEU A 471 0.70 43.85 8.53
CA LEU A 471 1.13 45.24 8.83
C LEU A 471 0.24 46.12 9.73
N CYS A 472 0.79 46.28 10.95
CA CYS A 472 0.96 47.50 11.76
C CYS A 472 -0.22 48.15 12.50
N SER A 473 -0.05 48.28 13.82
CA SER A 473 0.16 49.62 14.42
C SER A 473 1.05 49.52 15.66
N ASP A 474 2.10 50.33 15.64
CA ASP A 474 3.10 50.58 16.68
C ASP A 474 2.64 51.73 17.60
N GLY A 475 3.29 51.85 18.78
CA GLY A 475 3.51 53.14 19.44
C GLY A 475 2.91 53.32 20.84
N SER A 476 3.76 53.19 21.87
CA SER A 476 3.84 54.17 22.98
C SER A 476 5.17 54.05 23.73
N GLN A 477 5.91 55.16 23.74
CA GLN A 477 7.19 55.42 24.41
C GLN A 477 6.98 55.73 25.91
N HIS A 478 8.00 55.51 26.77
CA HIS A 478 8.78 56.55 27.51
C HIS A 478 9.50 55.99 28.77
N LEU A 479 10.79 56.33 28.89
CA LEU A 479 11.63 56.63 30.10
C LEU A 479 11.54 55.80 31.40
N LEU A 480 12.69 55.32 31.89
CA LEU A 480 13.40 55.89 33.06
C LEU A 480 14.77 55.21 33.31
N THR A 481 15.65 56.02 33.90
CA THR A 481 17.10 55.92 34.12
C THR A 481 17.56 55.12 35.35
N ALA A 482 18.80 54.62 35.25
CA ALA A 482 19.87 54.53 36.27
C ALA A 482 19.70 53.64 37.53
N GLN A 483 20.63 52.71 37.72
CA GLN A 483 21.60 52.79 38.84
C GLN A 483 22.82 51.90 38.62
N GLU A 484 24.00 52.51 38.77
CA GLU A 484 25.32 51.88 38.87
C GLU A 484 25.49 51.18 40.23
N GLU A 485 26.25 50.09 40.25
CA GLU A 485 27.20 49.82 41.34
C GLU A 485 28.41 49.05 40.78
N GLU A 486 29.54 49.75 40.66
CA GLU A 486 30.87 49.18 40.54
C GLU A 486 31.26 48.46 41.83
N ASN A 487 31.89 47.29 41.72
CA ASN A 487 33.01 47.00 42.61
C ASN A 487 34.18 46.42 41.81
N THR A 488 35.31 47.06 41.98
CA THR A 488 36.51 47.05 41.16
C THR A 488 37.58 46.11 41.71
N GLY A 489 38.29 45.45 40.79
CA GLY A 489 39.72 45.09 40.90
C GLY A 489 40.09 43.88 41.76
N GLY A 490 40.85 42.89 41.31
CA GLY A 490 41.61 42.72 40.08
C GLY A 490 42.73 41.70 40.34
N LEU A 491 43.00 40.80 39.40
CA LEU A 491 44.32 40.16 39.28
C LEU A 491 44.53 39.60 37.87
N MET A 492 45.54 40.17 37.20
CA MET A 492 46.40 39.58 36.16
C MET A 492 45.88 39.48 34.72
N THR A 493 46.33 40.47 33.96
CA THR A 493 46.73 40.41 32.56
C THR A 493 47.56 39.16 32.22
N TRP A 494 46.93 38.12 31.64
CA TRP A 494 47.59 37.17 30.74
C TRP A 494 46.58 36.35 29.91
N SER A 495 45.95 36.92 28.87
CA SER A 495 45.41 36.09 27.76
C SER A 495 45.03 36.87 26.47
N SER A 496 45.52 38.09 26.26
CA SER A 496 45.12 38.86 25.05
C SER A 496 45.84 38.42 23.76
N ILE A 497 46.83 37.52 23.83
CA ILE A 497 47.61 37.05 22.66
C ILE A 497 47.09 35.70 22.14
N SER A 498 46.65 34.78 23.03
CA SER A 498 46.16 33.45 22.62
C SER A 498 44.81 33.49 21.91
N CYS A 499 43.92 34.42 22.25
CA CYS A 499 42.63 34.56 21.57
C CYS A 499 42.75 35.16 20.16
N GLN A 500 43.72 36.04 19.93
CA GLN A 500 43.99 36.57 18.59
C GLN A 500 44.57 35.49 17.67
N HIS A 501 45.50 34.67 18.18
CA HIS A 501 46.08 33.57 17.41
C HIS A 501 45.04 32.49 17.04
N LEU A 502 44.12 32.17 17.96
CA LEU A 502 43.00 31.26 17.69
C LEU A 502 42.04 31.82 16.64
N PHE A 503 41.75 33.13 16.69
CA PHE A 503 40.90 33.78 15.68
C PHE A 503 41.55 33.83 14.29
N PHE A 504 42.86 34.05 14.21
CA PHE A 504 43.59 33.96 12.94
C PHE A 504 43.63 32.52 12.39
N VAL A 505 43.80 31.52 13.26
CA VAL A 505 43.78 30.10 12.85
C VAL A 505 42.39 29.69 12.36
N THR A 506 41.31 30.11 13.02
CA THR A 506 39.95 29.81 12.54
C THR A 506 39.64 30.50 11.22
N LEU A 507 40.07 31.75 11.03
CA LEU A 507 39.95 32.45 9.74
C LEU A 507 40.72 31.75 8.62
N ILE A 508 41.93 31.26 8.89
CA ILE A 508 42.73 30.50 7.92
C ILE A 508 42.02 29.19 7.55
N ILE A 509 41.47 28.47 8.53
CA ILE A 509 40.72 27.23 8.27
C ILE A 509 39.48 27.51 7.41
N ILE A 510 38.71 28.56 7.73
CA ILE A 510 37.53 28.96 6.96
C ILE A 510 37.93 29.32 5.51
N LEU A 511 39.05 30.01 5.32
CA LEU A 511 39.55 30.39 4.00
C LEU A 511 40.01 29.17 3.19
N ILE A 512 40.69 28.20 3.83
CA ILE A 512 41.09 26.94 3.19
C ILE A 512 39.86 26.12 2.77
N VAL A 513 38.87 25.97 3.65
CA VAL A 513 37.61 25.26 3.35
C VAL A 513 36.88 25.94 2.20
N SER A 514 36.80 27.27 2.22
CA SER A 514 36.17 28.05 1.13
C SER A 514 36.88 27.84 -0.20
N LEU A 515 38.21 27.84 -0.22
CA LEU A 515 38.99 27.60 -1.44
C LEU A 515 38.82 26.16 -1.95
N ALA A 516 38.75 25.18 -1.05
CA ALA A 516 38.53 23.78 -1.39
C ALA A 516 37.14 23.56 -2.00
N LEU A 517 36.10 24.22 -1.45
CA LEU A 517 34.75 24.16 -2.01
C LEU A 517 34.68 24.79 -3.41
N VAL A 518 35.34 25.93 -3.62
CA VAL A 518 35.40 26.56 -4.96
C VAL A 518 36.12 25.64 -5.96
N SER A 519 37.25 25.03 -5.57
CA SER A 519 37.97 24.07 -6.39
C SER A 519 37.11 22.84 -6.73
N PHE A 520 36.35 22.33 -5.76
CA PHE A 520 35.44 21.21 -5.96
C PHE A 520 34.30 21.56 -6.92
N VAL A 521 33.71 22.75 -6.82
CA VAL A 521 32.68 23.22 -7.76
C VAL A 521 33.23 23.36 -9.17
N VAL A 522 34.45 23.91 -9.34
CA VAL A 522 35.11 23.99 -10.65
C VAL A 522 35.37 22.59 -11.22
N PHE A 523 35.86 21.67 -10.40
CA PHE A 523 36.06 20.27 -10.79
C PHE A 523 34.74 19.61 -11.23
N LEU A 524 33.66 19.79 -10.47
CA LEU A 524 32.34 19.26 -10.83
C LEU A 524 31.84 19.86 -12.14
N THR A 525 32.04 21.16 -12.37
CA THR A 525 31.62 21.85 -13.59
C THR A 525 32.38 21.34 -14.82
N ILE A 526 33.70 21.13 -14.70
CA ILE A 526 34.52 20.55 -15.78
C ILE A 526 34.13 19.09 -16.05
N HIS A 527 33.95 18.30 -14.98
CA HIS A 527 33.59 16.90 -15.10
C HIS A 527 32.18 16.69 -15.65
N THR A 528 31.21 17.55 -15.30
CA THR A 528 29.88 17.54 -15.92
C THR A 528 29.91 18.02 -17.36
N GLY A 529 30.74 19.02 -17.70
CA GLY A 529 30.97 19.44 -19.09
C GLY A 529 31.48 18.29 -19.97
N ASN A 530 32.55 17.61 -19.55
CA ASN A 530 33.11 16.49 -20.31
C ASN A 530 32.11 15.33 -20.50
N LYS A 531 31.31 15.02 -19.47
CA LYS A 531 30.25 13.99 -19.56
C LYS A 531 29.11 14.43 -20.48
N MET A 532 28.78 15.72 -20.51
CA MET A 532 27.75 16.28 -21.39
C MET A 532 28.20 16.22 -22.86
N ASP A 533 29.47 16.48 -23.15
CA ASP A 533 30.03 16.36 -24.49
C ASP A 533 30.03 14.90 -24.97
N GLU A 534 30.36 13.94 -24.10
CA GLU A 534 30.27 12.51 -24.42
C GLU A 534 28.82 12.09 -24.73
N VAL A 535 27.85 12.50 -23.90
CA VAL A 535 26.42 12.21 -24.14
C VAL A 535 25.93 12.87 -25.43
N THR A 536 26.35 14.11 -25.71
CA THR A 536 26.00 14.84 -26.94
C THR A 536 26.56 14.12 -28.17
N SER A 537 27.77 13.58 -28.09
CA SER A 537 28.36 12.79 -29.19
C SER A 537 27.62 11.46 -29.43
N ARG A 538 27.18 10.78 -28.37
CA ARG A 538 26.38 9.55 -28.48
C ARG A 538 24.98 9.82 -29.06
N LEU A 539 24.33 10.91 -28.64
CA LEU A 539 23.05 11.33 -29.20
C LEU A 539 23.16 11.72 -30.69
N ALA A 540 24.26 12.36 -31.09
CA ALA A 540 24.54 12.65 -32.50
C ALA A 540 24.74 11.36 -33.32
N PHE A 541 25.40 10.35 -32.75
CA PHE A 541 25.56 9.03 -33.36
C PHE A 541 24.23 8.28 -33.50
N GLU A 542 23.40 8.25 -32.45
CA GLU A 542 22.06 7.64 -32.52
C GLU A 542 21.12 8.36 -33.49
N ARG A 543 21.23 9.69 -33.58
CA ARG A 543 20.48 10.48 -34.58
C ARG A 543 20.87 10.11 -36.01
N LYS A 544 22.16 9.83 -36.27
CA LYS A 544 22.62 9.35 -37.57
C LYS A 544 22.08 7.94 -37.85
N ASN A 545 22.11 7.06 -36.86
CA ASN A 545 21.64 5.69 -37.00
C ASN A 545 20.11 5.62 -37.26
N THR A 546 19.34 6.51 -36.63
CA THR A 546 17.89 6.63 -36.89
C THR A 546 17.58 7.20 -38.28
N GLU A 547 18.40 8.11 -38.79
CA GLU A 547 18.27 8.62 -40.17
C GLU A 547 18.64 7.55 -41.22
N ASP A 548 19.67 6.75 -40.96
CA ASP A 548 20.04 5.60 -41.80
C ASP A 548 18.91 4.55 -41.82
N LEU A 549 18.27 4.30 -40.66
CA LEU A 549 17.12 3.39 -40.57
C LEU A 549 15.91 3.92 -41.36
N LYS A 550 15.66 5.23 -41.34
CA LYS A 550 14.61 5.86 -42.17
C LYS A 550 14.91 5.73 -43.65
N ASN A 551 16.17 5.90 -44.06
CA ASN A 551 16.56 5.71 -45.45
C ASN A 551 16.35 4.27 -45.91
N ILE A 552 16.70 3.28 -45.09
CA ILE A 552 16.44 1.87 -45.37
C ILE A 552 14.93 1.62 -45.47
N ASN A 553 14.13 2.16 -44.55
CA ASN A 553 12.69 2.00 -44.57
C ASN A 553 12.05 2.64 -45.82
N ASN A 554 12.55 3.81 -46.25
CA ASN A 554 12.14 4.45 -47.50
C ASN A 554 12.51 3.62 -48.73
N ILE A 555 13.66 2.95 -48.73
CA ILE A 555 14.06 2.03 -49.81
C ILE A 555 13.14 0.81 -49.84
N ILE A 556 12.80 0.24 -48.68
CA ILE A 556 11.87 -0.89 -48.56
C ILE A 556 10.48 -0.50 -49.04
N LEU A 557 9.96 0.65 -48.60
CA LEU A 557 8.66 1.17 -49.05
C LEU A 557 8.64 1.42 -50.56
N LYS A 558 9.73 1.94 -51.13
CA LYS A 558 9.86 2.11 -52.58
C LYS A 558 9.85 0.78 -53.33
N HIS A 559 10.52 -0.24 -52.80
CA HIS A 559 10.50 -1.60 -53.35
C HIS A 559 9.12 -2.25 -53.24
N LEU A 560 8.42 -2.07 -52.11
CA LEU A 560 7.06 -2.59 -51.91
C LEU A 560 6.06 -1.91 -52.85
N ASN A 561 6.17 -0.60 -53.04
CA ASN A 561 5.34 0.16 -53.98
C ASN A 561 5.63 -0.23 -55.44
N GLN A 562 6.90 -0.50 -55.80
CA GLN A 562 7.25 -1.04 -57.12
C GLN A 562 6.76 -2.49 -57.34
N SER A 563 6.58 -3.27 -56.26
CA SER A 563 6.10 -4.65 -56.32
C SER A 563 4.57 -4.80 -56.39
N GLY A 564 3.81 -3.72 -56.24
CA GLY A 564 2.34 -3.72 -56.40
C GLY A 564 1.57 -4.48 -55.31
N ILE A 565 2.11 -4.62 -54.09
CA ILE A 565 1.54 -5.46 -53.01
C ILE A 565 0.66 -4.67 -52.01
N MET A 566 0.41 -3.37 -52.24
CA MET A 566 -0.39 -2.53 -51.33
C MET A 566 -1.60 -1.89 -52.02
N GLU A 567 -2.50 -2.72 -52.56
CA GLU A 567 -3.89 -2.31 -52.80
C GLU A 567 -4.82 -3.21 -51.99
N LYS A 568 -4.90 -2.93 -50.69
CA LYS A 568 -6.08 -3.13 -49.81
C LYS A 568 -5.67 -2.69 -48.41
N GLU A 569 -6.53 -1.91 -47.77
CA GLU A 569 -6.43 -1.39 -46.39
C GLU A 569 -5.93 0.06 -46.19
N GLU A 570 -6.28 0.97 -47.09
CA GLU A 570 -6.49 2.39 -46.70
C GLU A 570 -7.95 2.75 -46.97
N ASN A 571 -8.83 2.53 -45.98
CA ASN A 571 -10.09 3.26 -45.82
C ASN A 571 -10.77 2.87 -44.50
N LEU A 572 -10.13 3.16 -43.36
CA LEU A 572 -10.82 3.47 -42.11
C LEU A 572 -9.77 3.91 -41.08
N PHE A 573 -9.46 5.20 -40.95
CA PHE A 573 -9.03 5.84 -39.70
C PHE A 573 -8.72 7.32 -39.97
N THR A 574 -9.72 8.17 -39.79
CA THR A 574 -9.54 9.61 -39.55
C THR A 574 -10.27 9.95 -38.26
N GLY A 575 -9.55 10.38 -37.22
CA GLY A 575 -10.21 10.92 -36.03
C GLY A 575 -9.38 10.93 -34.73
N GLN A 576 -8.46 11.89 -34.63
CA GLN A 576 -8.13 12.71 -33.45
C GLN A 576 -7.88 12.08 -32.07
N THR A 577 -6.64 12.26 -31.62
CA THR A 577 -6.18 12.33 -30.21
C THR A 577 -6.84 13.49 -29.43
N PRO A 578 -6.93 13.39 -28.08
CA PRO A 578 -5.95 14.14 -27.28
C PRO A 578 -5.44 13.42 -26.00
N SER A 579 -4.10 13.49 -25.84
CA SER A 579 -3.29 13.72 -24.62
C SER A 579 -3.82 13.40 -23.21
N THR A 580 -3.13 12.47 -22.49
CA THR A 580 -2.10 12.74 -21.43
C THR A 580 -1.53 11.42 -20.86
N PRO A 581 -0.20 11.30 -20.64
CA PRO A 581 0.39 10.24 -19.80
C PRO A 581 1.06 10.81 -18.55
N TYR A 582 0.76 10.26 -17.37
CA TYR A 582 1.59 10.41 -16.16
C TYR A 582 1.63 9.08 -15.41
N LEU A 583 2.77 8.86 -14.73
CA LEU A 583 3.18 7.69 -13.93
C LEU A 583 3.87 6.56 -14.70
N ARG A 584 5.09 6.83 -15.19
CA ARG A 584 6.04 5.74 -15.44
C ARG A 584 7.52 6.15 -15.37
N ASN A 585 7.88 6.97 -14.40
CA ASN A 585 9.27 7.13 -13.98
C ASN A 585 9.25 7.55 -12.51
N TYR A 586 10.23 7.07 -11.74
CA TYR A 586 10.50 7.34 -10.32
C TYR A 586 9.88 6.39 -9.30
N LEU A 587 10.23 5.10 -9.41
CA LEU A 587 10.59 4.32 -8.23
C LEU A 587 12.11 4.09 -8.30
N PHE A 588 12.84 4.75 -7.39
CA PHE A 588 14.28 4.68 -7.12
C PHE A 588 15.25 5.44 -8.07
N PRO A 589 16.14 6.30 -7.54
CA PRO A 589 17.22 6.92 -8.31
C PRO A 589 18.31 5.90 -8.63
N ARG A 590 18.56 5.67 -9.92
CA ARG A 590 19.69 4.87 -10.42
C ARG A 590 21.02 5.39 -9.88
N SER A 591 21.65 4.65 -8.97
CA SER A 591 23.08 4.73 -8.72
C SER A 591 23.82 4.10 -9.92
N LYS A 592 24.69 4.89 -10.56
CA LYS A 592 25.56 4.40 -11.64
C LYS A 592 26.74 3.65 -11.01
N LEU A 593 26.70 2.33 -11.09
CA LEU A 593 27.86 1.46 -10.98
C LEU A 593 27.82 0.52 -12.17
N ASP A 594 28.62 0.84 -13.19
CA ASP A 594 29.07 -0.16 -14.15
C ASP A 594 30.51 0.18 -14.51
N THR A 595 31.42 -0.53 -13.87
CA THR A 595 32.79 -0.69 -14.33
C THR A 595 33.06 -2.19 -14.41
N THR A 596 33.55 -2.59 -15.59
CA THR A 596 34.32 -3.83 -15.86
C THR A 596 33.51 -5.11 -16.03
N VAL A 597 33.38 -5.58 -17.29
CA VAL A 597 34.03 -6.80 -17.84
C VAL A 597 33.77 -6.85 -19.36
N GLN A 598 34.70 -6.35 -20.17
CA GLN A 598 35.54 -7.13 -21.10
C GLN A 598 36.60 -6.21 -21.72
#